data_AF-A0A4Q0ZQC1-F1
#
_entry.id   AF-A0A4Q0ZQC1-F1
#
_cell.length_a   1.000
_cell.length_b   1.000
_cell.length_c   1.000
_cell.angle_alpha   90.00
_cell.angle_beta   90.00
_cell.angle_gamma   90.00
#
_symmetry.space_group_name_H-M   'P 1'
#
loop_
_entity.id
_entity.type
_entity.pdbx_description
1 polymer ?
#
loop_
_entity_poly.entity_id
_entity_poly.type
_entity_poly.pdbx_seq_one_letter_code
_entity_poly.pdbx_strand_id
1 'polypeptide(L)'
;MEVLLVIIGLALIAFLVFLLGNNTKQKEYRSSTLKKEELIQKYEDEMKTIIEKYKDDPDTLTIKKIEYLKKASNKIHNNIFFSDSEAKALVQRLASL
;
A
#
# COMPACT_ATOMS: atom_id res chain seq x y z
N MET A 1 -20.50 -46.60 27.55
CA MET A 1 -20.56 -45.15 27.85
C MET A 1 -19.19 -44.50 27.72
N GLU A 2 -18.13 -45.07 28.31
CA GLU A 2 -16.77 -44.51 28.29
C GLU A 2 -16.18 -44.36 26.86
N VAL A 3 -16.31 -45.37 26.01
CA VAL A 3 -15.81 -45.33 24.62
C VAL A 3 -16.52 -44.25 23.79
N LEU A 4 -17.80 -44.03 24.05
CA LEU A 4 -18.63 -43.04 23.35
C LEU A 4 -18.21 -41.61 23.72
N LEU A 5 -17.83 -41.38 24.97
CA LEU A 5 -17.26 -40.12 25.44
C LEU A 5 -15.88 -39.83 24.82
N VAL A 6 -15.05 -40.86 24.65
CA VAL A 6 -13.72 -40.72 24.01
C VAL A 6 -13.86 -40.32 22.54
N ILE A 7 -14.80 -40.94 21.81
CA ILE A 7 -15.05 -40.62 20.39
C ILE A 7 -15.56 -39.18 20.24
N ILE A 8 -16.50 -38.76 21.09
CA ILE A 8 -17.01 -37.39 21.08
C ILE A 8 -15.88 -36.38 21.43
N GLY A 9 -15.03 -36.71 22.39
CA GLY A 9 -13.87 -35.88 22.74
C GLY A 9 -12.89 -35.69 21.58
N LEU A 10 -12.57 -36.77 20.86
CA LEU A 10 -11.70 -36.70 19.68
C LEU A 10 -12.32 -35.88 18.53
N ALA A 11 -13.63 -36.03 18.30
CA ALA A 11 -14.34 -35.25 17.29
C ALA A 11 -14.34 -33.74 17.61
N LEU A 12 -14.52 -33.36 18.87
CA LEU A 12 -14.46 -31.96 19.31
C LEU A 12 -13.06 -31.36 19.17
N ILE A 13 -12.01 -32.13 19.49
CA ILE A 13 -10.63 -31.69 19.30
C ILE A 13 -10.32 -31.50 17.81
N ALA A 14 -10.72 -32.45 16.95
CA ALA A 14 -10.55 -32.32 15.51
C ALA A 14 -11.31 -31.11 14.94
N PHE A 15 -12.53 -30.85 15.42
CA PHE A 15 -13.33 -29.69 15.03
C PHE A 15 -12.70 -28.36 15.47
N LEU A 16 -12.14 -28.30 16.69
CA LEU A 16 -11.39 -27.15 17.17
C LEU A 16 -10.13 -26.91 16.33
N VAL A 17 -9.35 -27.95 16.03
CA VAL A 17 -8.16 -27.84 15.17
C VAL A 17 -8.52 -27.37 13.76
N PHE A 18 -9.65 -27.84 13.20
CA PHE A 18 -10.16 -27.38 11.90
C PHE A 18 -10.56 -25.90 11.93
N LEU A 19 -11.26 -25.45 12.97
CA LEU A 19 -11.63 -24.04 13.15
C LEU A 19 -10.41 -23.12 13.34
N LEU A 20 -9.39 -23.58 14.09
CA LEU A 20 -8.18 -22.80 14.31
C LEU A 20 -7.25 -22.81 13.08
N GLY A 21 -7.22 -23.91 12.31
CA GLY A 21 -6.38 -24.07 11.12
C GLY A 21 -6.77 -23.19 9.93
N ASN A 22 -8.01 -22.70 9.89
CA ASN A 22 -8.50 -21.83 8.82
C ASN A 22 -8.12 -20.35 8.99
N ASN A 23 -7.37 -20.00 10.05
CA ASN A 23 -6.86 -18.65 10.30
C ASN A 23 -5.46 -18.40 9.72
N THR A 24 -4.97 -19.27 8.85
CA THR A 24 -3.94 -18.86 7.88
C THR A 24 -4.61 -17.88 6.92
N LYS A 25 -4.75 -16.63 7.38
CA LYS A 25 -4.79 -15.48 6.50
C LYS A 25 -3.58 -15.67 5.61
N GLN A 26 -3.83 -16.17 4.41
CA GLN A 26 -2.91 -16.17 3.31
C GLN A 26 -2.28 -14.79 3.41
N LYS A 27 -1.02 -14.71 3.84
CA LYS A 27 -0.27 -13.47 3.80
C LYS A 27 -0.23 -13.21 2.32
N GLU A 28 -1.21 -12.45 1.87
CA GLU A 28 -1.42 -12.05 0.52
C GLU A 28 -0.13 -11.29 0.25
N TYR A 29 0.81 -12.00 -0.35
CA TYR A 29 2.01 -11.42 -0.90
C TYR A 29 1.48 -10.65 -2.11
N ARG A 30 0.75 -9.56 -1.83
CA ARG A 30 0.21 -8.64 -2.83
C ARG A 30 1.40 -8.35 -3.71
N SER A 31 1.28 -8.76 -4.97
CA SER A 31 2.39 -8.77 -5.91
C SER A 31 3.07 -7.41 -5.85
N SER A 32 4.40 -7.39 -5.99
CA SER A 32 5.18 -6.14 -5.99
C SER A 32 4.60 -5.08 -6.92
N THR A 33 3.96 -5.52 -8.01
CA THR A 33 3.15 -4.70 -8.90
C THR A 33 2.02 -4.02 -8.15
N LEU A 34 1.06 -4.71 -7.54
CA LEU A 34 -0.05 -4.06 -6.83
C LEU A 34 0.38 -2.98 -5.82
N LYS A 35 1.50 -3.18 -5.11
CA LYS A 35 2.06 -2.20 -4.18
C LYS A 35 2.64 -0.96 -4.86
N LYS A 36 3.19 -1.11 -6.07
CA LYS A 36 3.79 -0.01 -6.84
C LYS A 36 2.71 0.90 -7.43
N GLU A 37 1.67 0.32 -8.02
CA GLU A 37 0.52 1.06 -8.53
C GLU A 37 -0.18 1.85 -7.41
N GLU A 38 -0.37 1.25 -6.23
CA GLU A 38 -0.87 1.94 -5.04
C GLU A 38 0.02 3.13 -4.63
N LEU A 39 1.35 2.98 -4.71
CA LEU A 39 2.30 4.05 -4.40
C LEU A 39 2.23 5.18 -5.44
N ILE A 40 2.15 4.85 -6.73
CA ILE A 40 2.00 5.83 -7.82
C ILE A 40 0.73 6.65 -7.60
N GLN A 41 -0.39 5.98 -7.38
CA GLN A 41 -1.69 6.63 -7.16
C GLN A 41 -1.64 7.56 -5.95
N LYS A 42 -1.05 7.11 -4.84
CA LYS A 42 -0.87 7.93 -3.65
C LYS A 42 -0.11 9.24 -3.95
N TYR A 43 1.00 9.17 -4.68
CA TYR A 43 1.78 10.38 -4.99
C TYR A 43 1.03 11.34 -5.92
N GLU A 44 0.24 10.81 -6.85
CA GLU A 44 -0.61 11.62 -7.73
C GLU A 44 -1.75 12.30 -6.97
N ASP A 45 -2.42 11.58 -6.07
CA ASP A 45 -3.51 12.12 -5.26
C ASP A 45 -3.02 13.19 -4.29
N GLU A 46 -1.84 13.01 -3.70
CA GLU A 46 -1.18 14.03 -2.87
C GLU A 46 -0.86 15.29 -3.70
N MET A 47 -0.36 15.15 -4.93
CA MET A 47 -0.10 16.29 -5.82
C MET A 47 -1.40 17.02 -6.20
N LYS A 48 -2.45 16.28 -6.60
CA LYS A 48 -3.76 16.86 -6.94
C LYS A 48 -4.38 17.57 -5.75
N THR A 49 -4.21 17.03 -4.54
CA THR A 49 -4.69 17.68 -3.32
C THR A 49 -4.00 19.02 -3.09
N ILE A 50 -2.69 19.13 -3.38
CA ILE A 50 -1.97 20.40 -3.32
C ILE A 50 -2.51 21.37 -4.37
N ILE A 51 -2.72 20.90 -5.60
CA ILE A 51 -3.27 21.71 -6.70
C ILE A 51 -4.64 22.26 -6.33
N GLU A 52 -5.56 21.40 -5.87
CA GLU A 52 -6.91 21.82 -5.50
C GLU A 52 -6.90 22.77 -4.29
N LYS A 53 -6.02 22.54 -3.31
CA LYS A 53 -5.92 23.36 -2.10
C LYS A 53 -5.43 24.78 -2.37
N TYR A 54 -4.56 24.97 -3.36
CA TYR A 54 -3.97 26.27 -3.69
C TYR A 54 -4.37 26.77 -5.09
N LYS A 55 -5.46 26.27 -5.66
CA LYS A 55 -5.91 26.64 -7.01
C LYS A 55 -6.15 28.15 -7.19
N ASP A 56 -6.55 28.82 -6.10
CA ASP A 56 -6.87 30.24 -6.07
C ASP A 56 -5.65 31.12 -5.74
N ASP A 57 -4.48 30.52 -5.44
CA ASP A 57 -3.22 31.20 -5.10
C ASP A 57 -2.04 30.60 -5.90
N PRO A 58 -1.80 31.08 -7.14
CA PRO A 58 -0.79 30.53 -8.05
C PRO A 58 0.65 30.60 -7.51
N ASP A 59 0.98 31.63 -6.75
CA ASP A 59 2.31 31.84 -6.19
C ASP A 59 2.59 30.80 -5.10
N THR A 60 1.65 30.64 -4.17
CA THR A 60 1.76 29.61 -3.11
C THR A 60 1.66 28.20 -3.70
N LEU A 61 0.85 28.00 -4.74
CA LEU A 61 0.72 26.72 -5.44
C LEU A 61 2.07 26.26 -5.98
N THR A 62 2.79 27.15 -6.68
CA THR A 62 4.09 26.82 -7.28
C THR A 62 5.11 26.43 -6.21
N ILE A 63 5.18 27.19 -5.12
CA ILE A 63 6.06 26.90 -3.99
C ILE A 63 5.73 25.52 -3.39
N LYS A 64 4.46 25.24 -3.14
CA LYS A 64 4.01 23.98 -2.53
C LYS A 64 4.22 22.78 -3.45
N LYS A 65 4.01 22.92 -4.76
CA LYS A 65 4.35 21.89 -5.76
C LYS A 65 5.84 21.56 -5.73
N ILE A 66 6.71 22.57 -5.72
CA ILE A 66 8.17 22.37 -5.68
C ILE A 66 8.59 21.69 -4.36
N GLU A 67 8.08 22.16 -3.21
CA GLU A 67 8.34 21.55 -1.91
C GLU A 67 7.94 20.08 -1.88
N TYR A 68 6.79 19.77 -2.45
CA TYR A 68 6.30 18.41 -2.53
C TYR A 68 7.13 17.54 -3.48
N LEU A 69 7.48 18.03 -4.67
CA LEU A 69 8.33 17.30 -5.62
C LEU A 69 9.69 16.94 -5.01
N LYS A 70 10.31 17.84 -4.25
CA LYS A 70 11.56 17.55 -3.53
C LYS A 70 11.39 16.40 -2.53
N LYS A 71 10.30 16.41 -1.76
CA LYS A 71 9.99 15.35 -0.80
C LYS A 71 9.65 14.03 -1.49
N ALA A 72 8.80 14.06 -2.52
CA ALA A 72 8.40 12.89 -3.29
C ALA A 72 9.59 12.26 -4.00
N SER A 73 10.45 13.06 -4.64
CA SER A 73 11.66 12.57 -5.32
C SER A 73 12.57 11.77 -4.39
N ASN A 74 12.86 12.31 -3.19
CA ASN A 74 13.66 11.59 -2.20
C ASN A 74 12.98 10.31 -1.70
N LYS A 75 11.65 10.32 -1.52
CA LYS A 75 10.93 9.12 -1.05
C LYS A 75 10.83 8.05 -2.12
N ILE A 76 10.64 8.42 -3.38
CA ILE A 76 10.50 7.50 -4.51
C ILE A 76 11.85 6.86 -4.83
N HIS A 77 12.94 7.63 -4.90
CA HIS A 77 14.28 7.07 -5.18
C HIS A 77 14.78 6.12 -4.09
N ASN A 78 14.36 6.31 -2.84
CA ASN A 78 14.73 5.42 -1.73
C ASN A 78 13.74 4.26 -1.52
N ASN A 79 12.78 4.07 -2.43
CA ASN A 79 11.76 3.05 -2.31
C ASN A 79 12.15 1.79 -3.10
N ILE A 80 12.13 0.63 -2.42
CA ILE A 80 12.54 -0.68 -2.98
C ILE A 80 11.71 -1.15 -4.18
N PHE A 81 10.54 -0.55 -4.43
CA PHE A 81 9.63 -0.94 -5.53
C PHE A 81 9.87 -0.16 -6.82
N PHE A 82 10.77 0.82 -6.82
CA PHE A 82 11.08 1.63 -8.01
C PHE A 82 12.54 1.47 -8.39
N SER A 83 12.80 1.29 -9.69
CA SER A 83 14.14 1.51 -10.23
C SER A 83 14.43 3.00 -10.37
N ASP A 84 15.70 3.39 -10.52
CA ASP A 84 16.09 4.79 -10.73
C ASP A 84 15.40 5.43 -11.96
N SER A 85 15.21 4.67 -13.03
CA SER A 85 14.53 5.17 -14.24
C SER A 85 13.05 5.39 -13.98
N GLU A 86 12.40 4.50 -13.24
CA GLU A 86 10.98 4.59 -12.88
C GLU A 86 10.73 5.71 -11.87
N ALA A 87 11.65 5.87 -10.91
CA ALA A 87 11.60 6.96 -9.96
C ALA A 87 11.66 8.32 -10.66
N LYS A 88 12.60 8.48 -11.61
CA LYS A 88 12.69 9.68 -12.45
C LYS A 88 11.44 9.91 -13.28
N ALA A 89 10.92 8.86 -13.93
CA ALA A 89 9.71 8.96 -14.74
C ALA A 89 8.50 9.39 -13.91
N LEU A 90 8.35 8.86 -12.69
CA LEU A 90 7.26 9.25 -11.79
C LEU A 90 7.40 10.70 -11.32
N VAL A 91 8.59 11.13 -10.92
CA VAL A 91 8.84 12.52 -10.52
C VAL A 91 8.56 13.49 -11.67
N GLN A 92 8.96 13.13 -12.89
CA GLN A 92 8.67 13.92 -14.08
C GLN A 92 7.16 14.00 -14.35
N ARG A 93 6.44 12.89 -14.22
CA ARG A 93 4.98 12.86 -14.35
C ARG A 93 4.30 13.76 -13.32
N LEU A 94 4.75 13.72 -12.05
CA LEU A 94 4.24 14.59 -11.00
C LEU A 94 4.51 16.07 -11.28
N ALA A 95 5.64 16.40 -11.90
CA ALA A 95 5.97 17.78 -12.27
C ALA A 95 5.12 18.32 -13.42
N SER A 96 4.59 17.44 -14.27
CA SER A 96 3.71 17.80 -15.40
C SER A 96 2.22 17.86 -15.07
N LEU A 97 1.81 17.39 -13.88
CA LEU A 97 0.48 17.65 -13.31
C LEU A 97 0.40 19.11 -12.85
#